data_AF-A0A7J8E7N8-F1
#
_entry.id   AF-A0A7J8E7N8-F1
#
_cell.length_a   1.000
_cell.length_b   1.000
_cell.length_c   1.000
_cell.angle_alpha   90.00
_cell.angle_beta   90.00
_cell.angle_gamma   90.00
#
_symmetry.space_group_name_H-M   'P 1'
#
loop_
_entity.id
_entity.type
_entity.pdbx_description
1 polymer ?
#
loop_
_entity_poly.entity_id
_entity_poly.type
_entity_poly.pdbx_seq_one_letter_code
_entity_poly.pdbx_strand_id
1 'polypeptide(L)'
;MKGNKVNEVLNRLHLAVPNKRDDKERPPFIPEGVVARRRRMETGEPRRKRERDIELELGDDYVLDLQKYWDIMNLSEKHDKIPEIWEGHNVADYIDPDIMQKLEELEKEEELRAAAGEYDSEPESDDEEMGEIRQLAKAIREKKKLKILQSKEKDTQGPRMPRTAKKVQRKALEDEMRSLGVAVGGDENAHYAVQARLSRSVTRKRKREDSVAPTPVARSRSCSRTPRDVSGLRDAKMVKKTKTMMKKAQRKMNRSGRKGEADRHVFDMKPKHLLSGKRKAGKKDRR
;
A
#
# COMPACT_ATOMS: atom_id res chain seq x y z
N MET A 1 79.36 -38.68 -4.47
CA MET A 1 78.00 -38.12 -4.32
C MET A 1 78.00 -37.10 -3.19
N LYS A 2 78.24 -35.82 -3.48
CA LYS A 2 78.13 -34.70 -2.53
C LYS A 2 76.95 -33.84 -2.98
N GLY A 3 75.75 -34.18 -2.53
CA GLY A 3 74.54 -33.42 -2.83
C GLY A 3 74.08 -32.63 -1.60
N ASN A 4 73.99 -31.31 -1.70
CA ASN A 4 73.57 -30.43 -0.60
C ASN A 4 72.09 -30.56 -0.20
N LYS A 5 71.33 -31.45 -0.85
CA LYS A 5 69.90 -31.71 -0.61
C LYS A 5 69.61 -32.34 0.76
N VAL A 6 70.62 -32.94 1.40
CA VAL A 6 70.46 -33.48 2.77
C VAL A 6 70.18 -32.35 3.77
N ASN A 7 70.80 -31.19 3.58
CA ASN A 7 70.60 -30.05 4.48
C ASN A 7 69.18 -29.46 4.37
N GLU A 8 68.51 -29.62 3.22
CA GLU A 8 67.11 -29.22 3.03
C GLU A 8 66.13 -30.11 3.83
N VAL A 9 66.51 -31.36 4.14
CA VAL A 9 65.66 -32.32 4.87
C VAL A 9 66.03 -32.52 6.34
N LEU A 10 67.21 -32.06 6.80
CA LEU A 10 67.67 -32.20 8.19
C LEU A 10 66.61 -31.76 9.22
N ASN A 11 65.89 -30.68 8.93
CA ASN A 11 64.84 -30.14 9.79
C ASN A 11 63.68 -31.13 10.01
N ARG A 12 63.43 -32.03 9.06
CA ARG A 12 62.39 -33.08 9.12
C ARG A 12 62.88 -34.35 9.83
N LEU A 13 64.20 -34.56 9.84
CA LEU A 13 64.84 -35.69 10.55
C LEU A 13 65.06 -35.39 12.04
N HIS A 14 65.12 -34.11 12.42
CA HIS A 14 65.32 -33.70 13.80
C HIS A 14 64.02 -33.80 14.63
N LEU A 15 63.98 -34.72 15.60
CA LEU A 15 62.93 -34.81 16.63
C LEU A 15 63.34 -33.98 17.86
N ALA A 16 62.58 -32.93 18.17
CA ALA A 16 62.85 -32.11 19.35
C ALA A 16 62.47 -32.85 20.64
N VAL A 17 63.39 -32.86 21.61
CA VAL A 17 63.15 -33.38 22.96
C VAL A 17 62.76 -32.21 23.87
N PRO A 18 61.57 -32.21 24.48
CA PRO A 18 61.15 -31.12 25.37
C PRO A 18 62.03 -31.06 26.62
N ASN A 19 62.61 -29.89 26.91
CA ASN A 19 63.27 -29.64 28.19
C ASN A 19 62.21 -29.40 29.28
N LYS A 20 62.45 -29.95 30.49
CA LYS A 20 61.52 -29.81 31.62
C LYS A 20 61.45 -28.34 32.05
N ARG A 21 60.30 -27.71 31.83
CA ARG A 21 60.07 -26.29 32.14
C ARG A 21 59.51 -26.08 33.56
N ASP A 22 58.50 -26.86 33.93
CA ASP A 22 57.77 -26.80 35.21
C ASP A 22 57.58 -28.23 35.78
N ASP A 23 57.21 -28.36 37.05
CA ASP A 23 56.91 -29.65 37.71
C ASP A 23 55.44 -30.09 37.61
N LYS A 24 54.66 -29.49 36.70
CA LYS A 24 53.27 -29.89 36.45
C LYS A 24 53.22 -31.05 35.47
N GLU A 25 52.68 -32.19 35.90
CA GLU A 25 52.42 -33.32 35.01
C GLU A 25 51.30 -32.97 34.01
N ARG A 26 51.53 -33.32 32.73
CA ARG A 26 50.57 -33.12 31.64
C ARG A 26 50.31 -34.48 30.97
N PRO A 27 49.66 -35.43 31.68
CA PRO A 27 49.40 -36.74 31.12
C PRO A 27 48.44 -36.63 29.93
N PRO A 28 48.55 -37.54 28.94
CA PRO A 28 47.58 -37.60 27.87
C PRO A 28 46.21 -38.03 28.43
N PHE A 29 45.14 -37.30 28.10
CA PHE A 29 43.77 -37.67 28.48
C PHE A 29 43.19 -38.63 27.44
N ILE A 30 43.40 -39.94 27.65
CA ILE A 30 42.85 -41.00 26.81
C ILE A 30 41.65 -41.64 27.54
N PRO A 31 40.40 -41.41 27.07
CA PRO A 31 39.24 -42.01 27.70
C PRO A 31 39.24 -43.54 27.58
N GLU A 32 38.77 -44.22 28.63
CA GLU A 32 38.73 -45.69 28.70
C GLU A 32 37.95 -46.33 27.54
N GLY A 33 36.87 -45.67 27.08
CA GLY A 33 36.08 -46.13 25.94
C GLY A 33 36.88 -46.30 24.65
N VAL A 34 37.93 -45.50 24.43
CA VAL A 34 38.80 -45.60 23.25
C VAL A 34 39.75 -46.80 23.36
N VAL A 35 40.30 -47.06 24.56
CA VAL A 35 41.15 -48.22 24.83
C VAL A 35 40.35 -49.51 24.67
N ALA A 36 39.13 -49.56 25.24
CA ALA A 36 38.22 -50.68 25.07
C ALA A 36 37.83 -50.89 23.59
N ARG A 37 37.63 -49.83 22.82
CA ARG A 37 37.34 -49.94 21.38
C ARG A 37 38.50 -50.54 20.59
N ARG A 38 39.75 -50.17 20.92
CA ARG A 38 40.95 -50.73 20.27
C ARG A 38 41.04 -52.24 20.51
N ARG A 39 40.83 -52.68 21.76
CA ARG A 39 40.77 -54.11 22.11
C ARG A 39 39.66 -54.86 21.35
N ARG A 40 38.47 -54.26 21.23
CA ARG A 40 37.35 -54.87 20.47
C ARG A 40 37.62 -55.02 18.97
N MET A 41 38.40 -54.12 18.38
CA MET A 41 38.83 -54.26 16.99
C MET A 41 39.84 -55.39 16.80
N GLU A 42 40.62 -55.73 17.83
CA GLU A 42 41.54 -56.87 17.83
C GLU A 42 40.79 -58.21 18.00
N THR A 43 39.66 -58.22 18.72
CA THR A 43 38.83 -59.42 18.94
C THR A 43 37.77 -59.70 17.87
N GLY A 44 37.59 -58.79 16.89
CA GLY A 44 36.76 -59.04 15.70
C GLY A 44 35.24 -58.89 15.90
N GLU A 45 34.79 -58.09 16.86
CA GLU A 45 33.36 -57.84 17.09
C GLU A 45 32.65 -57.17 15.89
N PRO A 46 31.35 -57.47 15.65
CA PRO A 46 30.59 -56.88 14.56
C PRO A 46 30.46 -55.36 14.74
N ARG A 47 30.58 -54.63 13.63
CA ARG A 47 30.51 -53.16 13.61
C ARG A 47 29.07 -52.67 13.78
N ARG A 48 28.90 -51.61 14.58
CA ARG A 48 27.62 -50.87 14.67
C ARG A 48 27.27 -50.26 13.31
N LYS A 49 25.98 -50.31 12.94
CA LYS A 49 25.44 -49.62 11.75
C LYS A 49 25.81 -48.14 11.79
N ARG A 50 26.32 -47.62 10.69
CA ARG A 50 26.62 -46.20 10.48
C ARG A 50 25.41 -45.52 9.87
N GLU A 51 25.39 -44.20 9.92
CA GLU A 51 24.33 -43.41 9.28
C GLU A 51 24.23 -43.68 7.77
N ARG A 52 25.37 -43.89 7.10
CA ARG A 52 25.42 -44.30 5.68
C ARG A 52 24.72 -45.65 5.42
N ASP A 53 24.82 -46.59 6.34
CA ASP A 53 24.18 -47.90 6.17
C ASP A 53 22.66 -47.77 6.30
N ILE A 54 22.19 -46.87 7.17
CA ILE A 54 20.78 -46.53 7.38
C ILE A 54 20.22 -45.77 6.18
N GLU A 55 20.98 -44.82 5.62
CA GLU A 55 20.65 -44.09 4.40
C GLU A 55 20.45 -45.05 3.21
N LEU A 56 21.36 -46.01 3.01
CA LEU A 56 21.25 -47.01 1.93
C LEU A 56 20.06 -47.96 2.12
N GLU A 57 19.68 -48.27 3.36
CA GLU A 57 18.55 -49.16 3.69
C GLU A 57 17.19 -48.48 3.45
N LEU A 58 17.08 -47.19 3.77
CA LEU A 58 15.86 -46.40 3.63
C LEU A 58 15.71 -45.75 2.23
N GLY A 59 16.82 -45.50 1.53
CA GLY A 59 16.82 -44.92 0.19
C GLY A 59 16.12 -43.56 0.16
N ASP A 60 15.06 -43.45 -0.64
CA ASP A 60 14.32 -42.20 -0.85
C ASP A 60 13.51 -41.73 0.38
N ASP A 61 13.17 -42.64 1.30
CA ASP A 61 12.42 -42.32 2.53
C ASP A 61 13.33 -41.78 3.65
N TYR A 62 14.65 -41.70 3.41
CA TYR A 62 15.60 -41.24 4.40
C TYR A 62 15.52 -39.72 4.63
N VAL A 63 15.28 -39.33 5.89
CA VAL A 63 15.41 -37.95 6.36
C VAL A 63 16.40 -37.91 7.51
N LEU A 64 17.45 -37.09 7.38
CA LEU A 64 18.44 -36.91 8.43
C LEU A 64 17.82 -36.15 9.62
N ASP A 65 17.51 -36.89 10.68
CA ASP A 65 17.06 -36.33 11.95
C ASP A 65 18.25 -35.94 12.84
N LEU A 66 18.47 -34.63 12.98
CA LEU A 66 19.52 -34.08 13.84
C LEU A 66 19.18 -34.20 15.33
N GLN A 67 17.89 -34.21 15.68
CA GLN A 67 17.42 -34.26 17.07
C GLN A 67 17.60 -35.66 17.65
N LYS A 68 17.56 -36.71 16.82
CA LYS A 68 17.73 -38.14 17.18
C LYS A 68 18.93 -38.45 18.09
N TYR A 69 20.01 -37.66 18.05
CA TYR A 69 21.23 -37.94 18.80
C TYR A 69 21.50 -36.97 19.96
N TRP A 70 20.51 -36.14 20.34
CA TRP A 70 20.64 -35.26 21.50
C TRP A 70 20.41 -36.01 22.82
N ASP A 71 21.23 -35.72 23.82
CA ASP A 71 21.10 -36.26 25.17
C ASP A 71 20.44 -35.19 26.06
N ILE A 72 19.20 -35.46 26.49
CA ILE A 72 18.34 -34.55 27.25
C ILE A 72 17.83 -35.30 28.50
N MET A 73 17.41 -34.58 29.53
CA MET A 73 16.87 -35.14 30.77
C MET A 73 15.72 -36.11 30.53
N ASN A 74 14.68 -35.71 29.77
CA ASN A 74 13.60 -36.59 29.40
C ASN A 74 13.72 -36.97 27.91
N LEU A 75 13.65 -38.26 27.60
CA LEU A 75 13.77 -38.71 26.21
C LEU A 75 12.54 -38.39 25.35
N SER A 76 11.39 -38.13 25.98
CA SER A 76 10.13 -37.79 25.29
C SER A 76 10.14 -36.40 24.66
N GLU A 77 10.86 -35.45 25.25
CA GLU A 77 10.86 -34.03 24.81
C GLU A 77 11.85 -33.77 23.66
N LYS A 78 12.52 -34.82 23.18
CA LYS A 78 13.60 -34.74 22.19
C LYS A 78 13.15 -34.22 20.83
N HIS A 79 11.89 -34.46 20.50
CA HIS A 79 11.27 -34.06 19.23
C HIS A 79 10.28 -32.89 19.39
N ASP A 80 10.30 -32.23 20.54
CA ASP A 80 9.43 -31.08 20.79
C ASP A 80 9.88 -29.87 19.96
N LYS A 81 8.90 -29.09 19.49
CA LYS A 81 9.14 -27.89 18.68
C LYS A 81 9.36 -26.70 19.60
N ILE A 82 10.56 -26.12 19.55
CA ILE A 82 10.93 -24.92 20.32
C ILE A 82 10.33 -23.67 19.66
N PRO A 83 9.49 -22.89 20.35
CA PRO A 83 9.05 -21.58 19.85
C PRO A 83 10.22 -20.59 19.82
N GLU A 84 10.47 -19.97 18.66
CA GLU A 84 11.58 -19.03 18.50
C GLU A 84 11.16 -17.57 18.72
N ILE A 85 9.96 -17.18 18.26
CA ILE A 85 9.49 -15.79 18.24
C ILE A 85 8.08 -15.69 18.81
N TRP A 86 7.84 -14.67 19.64
CA TRP A 86 6.54 -14.32 20.20
C TRP A 86 6.31 -12.81 20.14
N GLU A 87 5.24 -12.36 19.49
CA GLU A 87 4.84 -10.94 19.37
C GLU A 87 6.01 -9.99 19.04
N GLY A 88 6.89 -10.40 18.11
CA GLY A 88 8.04 -9.61 17.66
C GLY A 88 9.30 -9.70 18.54
N HIS A 89 9.29 -10.52 19.59
CA HIS A 89 10.41 -10.74 20.50
C HIS A 89 10.94 -12.18 20.37
N ASN A 90 12.25 -12.38 20.58
CA ASN A 90 12.84 -13.71 20.54
C ASN A 90 12.70 -14.39 21.90
N VAL A 91 12.25 -15.65 21.92
CA VAL A 91 12.09 -16.42 23.16
C VAL A 91 13.46 -16.76 23.78
N ALA A 92 14.49 -16.97 22.96
CA ALA A 92 15.84 -17.30 23.40
C ALA A 92 16.45 -16.24 24.33
N ASP A 93 16.06 -14.98 24.19
CA ASP A 93 16.56 -13.86 25.00
C ASP A 93 16.03 -13.91 26.45
N TYR A 94 14.96 -14.67 26.70
CA TYR A 94 14.28 -14.79 27.99
C TYR A 94 14.49 -16.15 28.68
N ILE A 95 15.39 -17.00 28.18
CA ILE A 95 15.70 -18.30 28.79
C ILE A 95 16.71 -18.10 29.92
N ASP A 96 16.22 -18.11 31.15
CA ASP A 96 17.01 -17.96 32.39
C ASP A 96 16.49 -18.97 33.45
N PRO A 97 17.37 -19.74 34.12
CA PRO A 97 16.94 -20.65 35.19
C PRO A 97 16.16 -19.95 36.32
N ASP A 98 16.44 -18.68 36.60
CA ASP A 98 15.84 -17.92 37.70
C ASP A 98 14.73 -16.95 37.25
N ILE A 99 14.17 -17.13 36.05
CA ILE A 99 13.18 -16.22 35.46
C ILE A 99 11.93 -16.02 36.35
N MET A 100 11.48 -17.07 37.03
CA MET A 100 10.31 -17.02 37.90
C MET A 100 10.54 -16.16 39.14
N GLN A 101 11.76 -16.16 39.70
CA GLN A 101 12.08 -15.32 40.86
C GLN A 101 12.11 -13.85 40.47
N LYS A 102 12.72 -13.53 39.31
CA LYS A 102 12.74 -12.17 38.76
C LYS A 102 11.34 -11.65 38.45
N LEU A 103 10.45 -12.52 37.95
CA LEU A 103 9.06 -12.18 37.70
C LEU A 103 8.32 -11.85 39.01
N GLU A 104 8.52 -12.65 40.06
CA GLU A 104 7.87 -12.44 41.36
C GLU A 104 8.33 -11.14 42.06
N GLU A 105 9.60 -10.75 41.88
CA GLU A 105 10.11 -9.45 42.33
C GLU A 105 9.47 -8.28 41.57
N LEU A 106 9.30 -8.42 40.26
CA LEU A 106 8.69 -7.40 39.41
C LEU A 106 7.19 -7.23 39.71
N GLU A 107 6.47 -8.32 39.93
CA GLU A 107 5.05 -8.30 40.32
C GLU A 107 4.85 -7.57 41.66
N LYS A 108 5.72 -7.83 42.65
CA LYS A 108 5.69 -7.08 43.93
C LYS A 108 5.98 -5.59 43.74
N GLU A 109 6.87 -5.23 42.83
CA GLU A 109 7.14 -3.84 42.50
C GLU A 109 5.92 -3.17 41.83
N GLU A 110 5.25 -3.86 40.90
CA GLU A 110 4.03 -3.36 40.26
C GLU A 110 2.88 -3.21 41.26
N GLU A 111 2.71 -4.14 42.20
CA GLU A 111 1.73 -4.01 43.28
C GLU A 111 1.98 -2.77 44.14
N LEU A 112 3.24 -2.48 44.47
CA LEU A 112 3.61 -1.27 45.21
C LEU A 112 3.33 0.00 44.39
N ARG A 113 3.61 0.01 43.08
CA ARG A 113 3.31 1.15 42.18
C ARG A 113 1.81 1.38 42.01
N ALA A 114 1.05 0.29 41.87
CA ALA A 114 -0.41 0.35 41.81
C ALA A 114 -1.00 0.86 43.13
N ALA A 115 -0.51 0.37 44.28
CA ALA A 115 -0.93 0.86 45.60
C ALA A 115 -0.56 2.34 45.84
N ALA A 116 0.51 2.82 45.21
CA ALA A 116 0.89 4.23 45.20
C ALA A 116 0.00 5.09 44.28
N GLY A 117 -0.90 4.49 43.50
CA GLY A 117 -1.83 5.19 42.61
C GLY A 117 -1.20 5.69 41.31
N GLU A 118 -0.04 5.16 40.88
CA GLU A 118 0.66 5.65 39.68
C GLU A 118 -0.14 5.44 38.38
N TYR A 119 -1.03 4.45 38.36
CA TYR A 119 -1.91 4.16 37.23
C TYR A 119 -3.32 4.74 37.36
N ASP A 120 -3.60 5.49 38.43
CA ASP A 120 -4.89 6.14 38.62
C ASP A 120 -4.97 7.38 37.74
N SER A 121 -5.51 7.22 36.54
CA SER A 121 -5.87 8.34 35.68
C SER A 121 -7.23 8.90 36.12
N GLU A 122 -7.26 9.69 37.18
CA GLU A 122 -8.49 10.38 37.58
C GLU A 122 -8.81 11.47 36.55
N PRO A 123 -9.91 11.36 35.80
CA PRO A 123 -10.35 12.46 34.96
C PRO A 123 -10.85 13.57 35.88
N GLU A 124 -10.12 14.68 35.92
CA GLU A 124 -10.58 15.91 36.56
C GLU A 124 -11.96 16.26 35.98
N SER A 125 -12.98 16.32 36.84
CA SER A 125 -14.34 16.63 36.38
C SER A 125 -14.35 18.06 35.87
N ASP A 126 -14.41 18.23 34.55
CA ASP A 126 -14.56 19.55 33.94
C ASP A 126 -15.86 20.18 34.47
N ASP A 127 -15.76 21.35 35.08
CA ASP A 127 -16.92 22.17 35.47
C ASP A 127 -17.84 22.42 34.25
N GLU A 128 -19.14 22.62 34.50
CA GLU A 128 -20.14 22.89 33.44
C GLU A 128 -19.70 24.03 32.50
N GLU A 129 -19.07 25.08 33.07
CA GLU A 129 -18.50 26.22 32.33
C GLU A 129 -17.37 25.79 31.36
N MET A 130 -16.47 24.90 31.79
CA MET A 130 -15.38 24.39 30.93
C MET A 130 -15.92 23.54 29.79
N GLY A 131 -17.00 22.78 30.04
CA GLY A 131 -17.76 22.07 29.01
C GLY A 131 -18.32 23.02 27.95
N GLU A 132 -18.97 24.10 28.37
CA GLU A 132 -19.54 25.12 27.49
C GLU A 132 -18.47 25.84 26.67
N ILE A 133 -17.35 26.24 27.30
CA ILE A 133 -16.21 26.87 26.62
C ILE A 133 -15.66 25.94 25.53
N ARG A 134 -15.51 24.64 25.80
CA ARG A 134 -15.04 23.65 24.81
C ARG A 134 -16.02 23.51 23.64
N GLN A 135 -17.32 23.47 23.90
CA GLN A 135 -18.35 23.39 22.87
C GLN A 135 -18.37 24.64 21.98
N LEU A 136 -18.36 25.82 22.60
CA LEU A 136 -18.31 27.10 21.89
C LEU A 136 -17.02 27.22 21.07
N ALA A 137 -15.87 26.85 21.62
CA ALA A 137 -14.59 26.87 20.92
C ALA A 137 -14.59 25.93 19.70
N LYS A 138 -15.20 24.74 19.79
CA LYS A 138 -15.38 23.83 18.63
C LYS A 138 -16.24 24.50 17.55
N ALA A 139 -17.39 25.07 17.91
CA ALA A 139 -18.26 25.77 16.97
C ALA A 139 -17.55 26.95 16.26
N ILE A 140 -16.76 27.73 17.01
CA ILE A 140 -15.95 28.84 16.45
C ILE A 140 -14.91 28.30 15.46
N ARG A 141 -14.17 27.23 15.82
CA ARG A 141 -13.16 26.62 14.95
C ARG A 141 -13.77 26.10 13.65
N GLU A 142 -14.92 25.44 13.73
CA GLU A 142 -15.66 24.93 12.57
C GLU A 142 -16.13 26.07 11.67
N LYS A 143 -16.75 27.11 12.25
CA LYS A 143 -17.18 28.28 11.47
C LYS A 143 -15.99 28.99 10.81
N LYS A 144 -14.85 29.07 11.48
CA LYS A 144 -13.60 29.63 10.92
C LYS A 144 -13.08 28.78 9.75
N LYS A 145 -13.10 27.44 9.88
CA LYS A 145 -12.73 26.52 8.78
C LYS A 145 -13.66 26.70 7.58
N LEU A 146 -14.97 26.79 7.78
CA LEU A 146 -15.93 27.04 6.70
C LEU A 146 -15.68 28.37 5.99
N LYS A 147 -15.36 29.44 6.73
CA LYS A 147 -14.99 30.74 6.13
C LYS A 147 -13.71 30.64 5.29
N ILE A 148 -12.70 29.90 5.75
CA ILE A 148 -11.47 29.66 4.98
C ILE A 148 -11.78 28.87 3.69
N LEU A 149 -12.59 27.81 3.77
CA LEU A 149 -13.00 27.03 2.60
C LEU A 149 -13.76 27.88 1.58
N GLN A 150 -14.72 28.69 2.02
CA GLN A 150 -15.43 29.64 1.15
C GLN A 150 -14.49 30.69 0.55
N SER A 151 -13.44 31.11 1.27
CA SER A 151 -12.43 32.03 0.73
C SER A 151 -11.60 31.37 -0.37
N LYS A 152 -11.21 30.10 -0.18
CA LYS A 152 -10.49 29.32 -1.20
C LYS A 152 -11.34 29.05 -2.43
N GLU A 153 -12.63 28.76 -2.25
CA GLU A 153 -13.58 28.59 -3.37
C GLU A 153 -13.71 29.86 -4.23
N LYS A 154 -13.72 31.03 -3.58
CA LYS A 154 -13.79 32.34 -4.27
C LYS A 154 -12.50 32.71 -4.98
N ASP A 155 -11.42 31.95 -4.79
CA ASP A 155 -10.13 32.21 -5.41
C ASP A 155 -10.01 31.50 -6.76
N THR A 156 -10.50 32.18 -7.80
CA THR A 156 -10.50 31.68 -9.18
C THR A 156 -9.42 32.38 -10.01
N GLN A 157 -8.78 31.64 -10.93
CA GLN A 157 -7.84 32.23 -11.89
C GLN A 157 -8.58 33.09 -12.93
N GLY A 158 -8.64 34.40 -12.70
CA GLY A 158 -9.28 35.38 -13.57
C GLY A 158 -9.72 36.66 -12.82
N PRO A 159 -10.16 37.71 -13.54
CA PRO A 159 -10.66 38.93 -12.91
C PRO A 159 -11.96 38.64 -12.14
N ARG A 160 -12.02 39.06 -10.86
CA ARG A 160 -13.22 38.92 -10.03
C ARG A 160 -14.28 39.94 -10.45
N MET A 161 -15.50 39.47 -10.74
CA MET A 161 -16.62 40.35 -11.09
C MET A 161 -17.05 41.21 -9.90
N PRO A 162 -17.30 42.53 -10.08
CA PRO A 162 -17.77 43.39 -9.02
C PRO A 162 -19.19 43.01 -8.58
N ARG A 163 -19.48 43.13 -7.27
CA ARG A 163 -20.81 42.79 -6.71
C ARG A 163 -21.94 43.64 -7.30
N THR A 164 -21.64 44.82 -7.83
CA THR A 164 -22.61 45.72 -8.49
C THR A 164 -23.18 45.15 -9.79
N ALA A 165 -22.42 44.30 -10.49
CA ALA A 165 -22.88 43.66 -11.72
C ALA A 165 -23.81 42.46 -11.47
N LYS A 166 -23.71 41.83 -10.29
CA LYS A 166 -24.50 40.65 -9.91
C LYS A 166 -25.75 41.06 -9.14
N LYS A 167 -26.92 40.58 -9.58
CA LYS A 167 -28.17 40.77 -8.83
C LYS A 167 -28.18 39.87 -7.59
N VAL A 168 -28.33 40.47 -6.41
CA VAL A 168 -28.42 39.76 -5.12
C VAL A 168 -29.83 39.23 -4.93
N GLN A 169 -29.97 37.95 -4.54
CA GLN A 169 -31.26 37.36 -4.17
C GLN A 169 -31.57 37.69 -2.72
N ARG A 170 -32.78 38.22 -2.46
CA ARG A 170 -33.24 38.64 -1.13
C ARG A 170 -33.17 37.50 -0.11
N LYS A 171 -33.71 36.33 -0.45
CA LYS A 171 -33.84 35.20 0.47
C LYS A 171 -32.50 34.79 1.08
N ALA A 172 -31.44 34.75 0.28
CA ALA A 172 -30.10 34.39 0.75
C ALA A 172 -29.53 35.39 1.77
N LEU A 173 -29.77 36.69 1.58
CA LEU A 173 -29.31 37.73 2.53
C LEU A 173 -30.17 37.74 3.80
N GLU A 174 -31.47 37.54 3.65
CA GLU A 174 -32.43 37.45 4.75
C GLU A 174 -32.11 36.28 5.68
N ASP A 175 -31.81 35.10 5.13
CA ASP A 175 -31.42 33.91 5.90
C ASP A 175 -30.09 34.12 6.66
N GLU A 176 -29.09 34.77 6.05
CA GLU A 176 -27.82 35.10 6.72
C GLU A 176 -28.01 36.09 7.87
N MET A 177 -28.80 37.15 7.69
CA MET A 177 -29.07 38.16 8.74
C MET A 177 -29.92 37.57 9.88
N ARG A 178 -30.89 36.71 9.55
CA ARG A 178 -31.67 35.98 10.55
C ARG A 178 -30.79 35.05 11.38
N SER A 179 -29.80 34.39 10.77
CA SER A 179 -28.85 33.54 11.48
C SER A 179 -27.97 34.31 12.48
N LEU A 180 -27.80 35.63 12.29
CA LEU A 180 -27.09 36.53 13.19
C LEU A 180 -28.02 37.20 14.23
N GLY A 181 -29.31 36.86 14.22
CA GLY A 181 -30.29 37.39 15.17
C GLY A 181 -30.96 38.71 14.77
N VAL A 182 -30.81 39.16 13.51
CA VAL A 182 -31.48 40.37 13.01
C VAL A 182 -32.85 40.00 12.43
N ALA A 183 -33.91 40.68 12.88
CA ALA A 183 -35.24 40.54 12.31
C ALA A 183 -35.35 41.33 11.00
N VAL A 184 -35.60 40.65 9.88
CA VAL A 184 -35.65 41.25 8.52
C VAL A 184 -37.08 41.29 7.95
N GLY A 185 -38.10 41.07 8.79
CA GLY A 185 -39.50 41.08 8.37
C GLY A 185 -40.21 42.36 8.82
N GLY A 186 -40.68 43.18 7.86
CA GLY A 186 -41.72 44.18 8.14
C GLY A 186 -41.51 45.60 7.62
N ASP A 187 -40.33 45.96 7.10
CA ASP A 187 -40.14 47.35 6.65
C ASP A 187 -40.80 47.58 5.28
N GLU A 188 -42.02 48.13 5.31
CA GLU A 188 -42.77 48.64 4.15
C GLU A 188 -41.99 49.72 3.35
N ASN A 189 -40.90 50.24 3.93
CA ASN A 189 -40.00 51.23 3.34
C ASN A 189 -38.83 50.63 2.54
N ALA A 190 -38.69 49.31 2.45
CA ALA A 190 -37.69 48.72 1.58
C ALA A 190 -38.06 48.94 0.11
N HIS A 191 -37.08 49.30 -0.73
CA HIS A 191 -37.15 49.70 -2.16
C HIS A 191 -37.86 48.71 -3.14
N TYR A 192 -38.53 47.68 -2.61
CA TYR A 192 -39.13 46.53 -3.30
C TYR A 192 -40.63 46.64 -3.57
N ALA A 193 -41.38 47.52 -2.89
CA ALA A 193 -42.78 47.81 -3.24
C ALA A 193 -42.91 48.42 -4.67
N VAL A 194 -41.82 48.98 -5.19
CA VAL A 194 -41.75 49.64 -6.50
C VAL A 194 -41.58 48.63 -7.65
N GLN A 195 -40.90 47.50 -7.47
CA GLN A 195 -40.65 46.54 -8.56
C GLN A 195 -41.83 45.63 -8.90
N ALA A 196 -42.68 45.27 -7.92
CA ALA A 196 -43.86 44.45 -8.17
C ALA A 196 -44.90 45.16 -9.07
N ARG A 197 -44.86 46.50 -9.11
CA ARG A 197 -45.74 47.32 -9.95
C ARG A 197 -45.25 47.45 -11.41
N LEU A 198 -43.95 47.28 -11.67
CA LEU A 198 -43.34 47.50 -12.99
C LEU A 198 -43.14 46.20 -13.81
N SER A 199 -43.04 45.04 -13.15
CA SER A 199 -42.70 43.75 -13.78
C SER A 199 -43.88 42.98 -14.37
N ARG A 200 -45.13 43.40 -14.12
CA ARG A 200 -46.29 42.86 -14.83
C ARG A 200 -46.33 43.43 -16.24
N SER A 201 -45.93 42.62 -17.22
CA SER A 201 -46.07 42.98 -18.63
C SER A 201 -47.55 43.24 -18.95
N VAL A 202 -47.89 44.46 -19.38
CA VAL A 202 -49.17 44.72 -20.04
C VAL A 202 -49.14 43.95 -21.36
N THR A 203 -49.95 42.90 -21.47
CA THR A 203 -49.92 41.94 -22.58
C THR A 203 -50.11 42.64 -23.93
N ARG A 204 -49.02 42.79 -24.70
CA ARG A 204 -49.07 43.20 -26.11
C ARG A 204 -48.99 41.96 -27.00
N LYS A 205 -50.07 41.75 -27.78
CA LYS A 205 -50.39 40.71 -28.78
C LYS A 205 -49.23 39.91 -29.40
N ARG A 206 -48.67 38.92 -28.69
CA ARG A 206 -48.20 37.62 -29.26
C ARG A 206 -47.74 36.69 -28.14
N LYS A 207 -48.63 35.79 -27.70
CA LYS A 207 -48.21 34.48 -27.21
C LYS A 207 -48.06 33.61 -28.46
N ARG A 208 -46.86 33.11 -28.73
CA ARG A 208 -46.63 32.13 -29.81
C ARG A 208 -47.13 30.79 -29.32
N GLU A 209 -48.16 30.29 -29.97
CA GLU A 209 -48.67 28.93 -29.86
C GLU A 209 -47.94 28.04 -30.88
N ASP A 210 -47.67 26.79 -30.47
CA ASP A 210 -46.81 25.83 -31.13
C ASP A 210 -47.31 25.45 -32.54
N SER A 211 -46.53 25.81 -33.54
CA SER A 211 -46.53 25.15 -34.85
C SER A 211 -45.08 24.84 -35.20
N VAL A 212 -44.86 23.58 -35.57
CA VAL A 212 -43.62 22.93 -36.05
C VAL A 212 -42.46 23.90 -36.29
N ALA A 213 -41.37 23.71 -35.55
CA ALA A 213 -40.14 24.49 -35.68
C ALA A 213 -39.76 24.63 -37.16
N PRO A 214 -39.61 25.86 -37.70
CA PRO A 214 -39.09 26.02 -39.05
C PRO A 214 -37.69 25.43 -39.05
N THR A 215 -37.43 24.48 -39.94
CA THR A 215 -36.05 24.07 -40.22
C THR A 215 -35.31 25.34 -40.64
N PRO A 216 -34.19 25.70 -39.96
CA PRO A 216 -33.47 26.88 -40.34
C PRO A 216 -32.85 26.63 -41.72
N VAL A 217 -33.50 27.12 -42.77
CA VAL A 217 -32.84 27.38 -44.03
C VAL A 217 -31.84 28.47 -43.72
N ALA A 218 -30.62 28.06 -43.35
CA ALA A 218 -29.53 28.96 -43.08
C ALA A 218 -29.37 29.86 -44.31
N ARG A 219 -29.63 31.16 -44.12
CA ARG A 219 -29.28 32.23 -45.05
C ARG A 219 -27.75 32.24 -45.18
N SER A 220 -27.24 31.41 -46.06
CA SER A 220 -25.88 31.49 -46.55
C SER A 220 -25.89 31.13 -48.03
N ARG A 221 -25.34 32.00 -48.86
CA ARG A 221 -25.19 31.80 -50.32
C ARG A 221 -24.27 30.62 -50.69
N SER A 222 -23.78 29.85 -49.71
CA SER A 222 -23.02 28.60 -49.91
C SER A 222 -23.89 27.36 -50.16
N CYS A 223 -25.22 27.48 -50.11
CA CYS A 223 -26.16 26.36 -50.30
C CYS A 223 -26.56 26.10 -51.76
N SER A 224 -26.01 26.82 -52.75
CA SER A 224 -26.42 26.67 -54.16
C SER A 224 -25.87 25.40 -54.83
N ARG A 225 -24.89 24.73 -54.21
CA ARG A 225 -24.35 23.46 -54.71
C ARG A 225 -24.99 22.30 -53.97
N THR A 226 -25.48 21.32 -54.73
CA THR A 226 -25.93 20.05 -54.17
C THR A 226 -24.79 19.40 -53.39
N PRO A 227 -25.05 18.87 -52.17
CA PRO A 227 -24.05 18.16 -51.39
C PRO A 227 -23.38 17.04 -52.19
N ARG A 228 -22.06 16.86 -52.01
CA ARG A 228 -21.24 15.94 -52.80
C ARG A 228 -21.66 14.47 -52.65
N ASP A 229 -22.31 14.10 -51.55
CA ASP A 229 -22.87 12.76 -51.30
C ASP A 229 -24.21 12.51 -52.03
N VAL A 230 -24.82 13.55 -52.62
CA VAL A 230 -26.11 13.49 -53.32
C VAL A 230 -25.98 13.80 -54.81
N SER A 231 -25.06 14.69 -55.20
CA SER A 231 -24.96 15.24 -56.56
C SER A 231 -24.75 14.20 -57.67
N GLY A 232 -24.24 13.00 -57.35
CA GLY A 232 -24.01 11.91 -58.31
C GLY A 232 -25.06 10.81 -58.30
N LEU A 233 -26.17 10.97 -57.59
CA LEU A 233 -27.20 9.95 -57.42
C LEU A 233 -28.55 10.44 -57.93
N ARG A 234 -29.25 9.58 -58.67
CA ARG A 234 -30.49 9.94 -59.39
C ARG A 234 -31.64 10.33 -58.46
N ASP A 235 -31.96 9.48 -57.47
CA ASP A 235 -33.12 9.65 -56.58
C ASP A 235 -32.76 9.46 -55.09
N ALA A 236 -33.62 9.98 -54.20
CA ALA A 236 -33.50 9.79 -52.75
C ALA A 236 -33.44 8.31 -52.32
N LYS A 237 -34.08 7.40 -53.06
CA LYS A 237 -33.98 5.94 -52.84
C LYS A 237 -32.56 5.43 -53.04
N MET A 238 -31.84 5.93 -54.06
CA MET A 238 -30.45 5.57 -54.31
C MET A 238 -29.53 6.16 -53.25
N VAL A 239 -29.77 7.40 -52.80
CA VAL A 239 -29.04 8.02 -51.67
C VAL A 239 -29.19 7.20 -50.39
N LYS A 240 -30.39 6.69 -50.10
CA LYS A 240 -30.61 5.80 -48.95
C LYS A 240 -29.87 4.46 -49.12
N LYS A 241 -29.84 3.90 -50.33
CA LYS A 241 -29.12 2.65 -50.64
C LYS A 241 -27.61 2.81 -50.47
N THR A 242 -27.00 3.87 -51.00
CA THR A 242 -25.56 4.16 -50.86
C THR A 242 -25.17 4.42 -49.40
N LYS A 243 -25.96 5.20 -48.64
CA LYS A 243 -25.74 5.37 -47.19
C LYS A 243 -25.79 4.06 -46.43
N THR A 244 -26.67 3.14 -46.83
CA THR A 244 -26.75 1.80 -46.22
C THR A 244 -25.54 0.94 -46.58
N MET A 245 -25.07 0.98 -47.83
CA MET A 245 -23.85 0.28 -48.26
C MET A 245 -22.60 0.81 -47.53
N MET A 246 -22.47 2.12 -47.38
CA MET A 246 -21.40 2.76 -46.60
C MET A 246 -21.38 2.26 -45.15
N LYS A 247 -22.54 2.27 -44.46
CA LYS A 247 -22.66 1.74 -43.08
C LYS A 247 -22.30 0.26 -42.98
N LYS A 248 -22.63 -0.55 -44.00
CA LYS A 248 -22.26 -1.98 -44.04
C LYS A 248 -20.75 -2.16 -44.23
N ALA A 249 -20.11 -1.38 -45.11
CA ALA A 249 -18.66 -1.45 -45.36
C ALA A 249 -17.83 -1.13 -44.11
N GLN A 250 -18.28 -0.17 -43.28
CA GLN A 250 -17.59 0.24 -42.06
C GLN A 250 -17.66 -0.80 -40.91
N ARG A 251 -18.49 -1.84 -41.01
CA ARG A 251 -18.69 -2.83 -39.91
C ARG A 251 -17.40 -3.51 -39.46
N LYS A 252 -16.49 -3.86 -40.39
CA LYS A 252 -15.22 -4.53 -40.04
C LYS A 252 -14.33 -3.62 -39.19
N MET A 253 -14.21 -2.36 -39.61
CA MET A 253 -13.45 -1.32 -38.91
C MET A 253 -14.03 -1.04 -37.53
N ASN A 254 -15.36 -0.90 -37.43
CA ASN A 254 -16.05 -0.67 -36.16
C ASN A 254 -15.91 -1.87 -35.21
N ARG A 255 -15.97 -3.10 -35.73
CA ARG A 255 -15.73 -4.32 -34.94
C ARG A 255 -14.31 -4.37 -34.37
N SER A 256 -13.32 -3.85 -35.10
CA SER A 256 -11.95 -3.70 -34.62
C SER A 256 -11.73 -2.45 -33.76
N GLY A 257 -12.77 -1.67 -33.44
CA GLY A 257 -12.68 -0.49 -32.55
C GLY A 257 -11.87 0.68 -33.12
N ARG A 258 -11.70 0.77 -34.44
CA ARG A 258 -10.91 1.84 -35.08
C ARG A 258 -11.63 3.18 -35.00
N LYS A 259 -10.87 4.26 -34.85
CA LYS A 259 -11.40 5.64 -34.72
C LYS A 259 -11.97 6.21 -36.03
N GLY A 260 -11.68 5.58 -37.16
CA GLY A 260 -12.12 5.95 -38.50
C GLY A 260 -11.29 5.25 -39.57
N GLU A 261 -11.56 5.52 -40.84
CA GLU A 261 -10.84 4.86 -41.95
C GLU A 261 -9.35 5.22 -42.03
N ALA A 262 -8.99 6.39 -41.49
CA ALA A 262 -7.62 6.84 -41.37
C ALA A 262 -6.82 6.12 -40.28
N ASP A 263 -7.49 5.45 -39.34
CA ASP A 263 -6.86 4.76 -38.22
C ASP A 263 -6.29 3.40 -38.68
N ARG A 264 -5.03 3.44 -39.09
CA ARG A 264 -4.24 2.29 -39.57
C ARG A 264 -3.01 2.03 -38.68
N HIS A 265 -3.07 2.46 -37.42
CA HIS A 265 -1.98 2.26 -36.46
C HIS A 265 -1.79 0.78 -36.13
N VAL A 266 -0.54 0.30 -36.21
CA VAL A 266 -0.16 -1.05 -35.82
C VAL A 266 0.46 -0.97 -34.43
N PHE A 267 -0.20 -1.58 -33.45
CA PHE A 267 0.30 -1.61 -32.07
C PHE A 267 1.45 -2.59 -31.92
N ASP A 268 2.45 -2.22 -31.12
CA ASP A 268 3.50 -3.13 -30.68
C ASP A 268 2.98 -4.00 -29.53
N MET A 269 2.38 -5.14 -29.88
CA MET A 269 1.81 -6.08 -28.91
C MET A 269 2.90 -6.82 -28.11
N LYS A 270 4.14 -6.84 -28.60
CA LYS A 270 5.24 -7.60 -28.03
C LYS A 270 6.50 -6.72 -27.93
N PRO A 271 6.45 -5.68 -27.07
CA PRO A 271 7.52 -4.72 -27.00
C PRO A 271 8.81 -5.37 -26.50
N LYS A 272 9.89 -5.19 -27.26
CA LYS A 272 11.19 -5.83 -27.02
C LYS A 272 11.72 -5.58 -25.61
N HIS A 273 11.54 -4.38 -25.06
CA HIS A 273 12.03 -4.03 -23.73
C HIS A 273 11.33 -4.78 -22.58
N LEU A 274 10.17 -5.41 -22.82
CA LEU A 274 9.51 -6.29 -21.85
C LEU A 274 9.91 -7.77 -22.03
N LEU A 275 10.16 -8.19 -23.27
CA LEU A 275 10.35 -9.60 -23.63
C LEU A 275 11.83 -9.99 -23.84
N SER A 276 12.75 -9.03 -23.77
CA SER A 276 14.17 -9.24 -24.01
C SER A 276 15.00 -8.71 -22.84
N GLY A 277 16.08 -9.43 -22.52
CA GLY A 277 16.97 -9.12 -21.41
C GLY A 277 16.59 -9.78 -20.09
N LYS A 278 17.50 -9.73 -19.12
CA LYS A 278 17.29 -10.18 -17.73
C LYS A 278 17.76 -9.09 -16.79
N ARG A 279 17.07 -8.91 -15.66
CA ARG A 279 17.45 -7.92 -14.65
C ARG A 279 18.78 -8.34 -14.00
N LYS A 280 19.78 -7.47 -14.08
CA LYS A 280 21.09 -7.66 -13.42
C LYS A 280 21.14 -6.93 -12.07
N ALA A 281 22.18 -7.19 -11.28
CA ALA A 281 22.49 -6.39 -10.10
C ALA A 281 22.99 -5.00 -10.54
N GLY A 282 22.36 -3.92 -10.09
CA GLY A 282 22.67 -2.54 -10.47
C GLY A 282 21.45 -1.73 -10.90
N LYS A 283 21.66 -0.78 -11.84
CA LYS A 283 20.61 0.09 -12.39
C LYS A 283 19.52 -0.73 -13.07
N LYS A 284 18.26 -0.33 -12.86
CA LYS A 284 17.07 -0.97 -13.45
C LYS A 284 16.53 -0.09 -14.57
N ASP A 285 15.98 -0.72 -15.62
CA ASP A 285 15.44 -0.02 -16.81
C ASP A 285 14.07 0.61 -16.58
N ARG A 286 13.37 0.20 -15.51
CA ARG A 286 12.07 0.75 -15.07
C ARG A 286 12.11 1.02 -13.57
N ARG A 287 11.36 2.02 -13.15
CA ARG A 287 11.22 2.46 -11.75
C ARG A 287 10.50 1.40 -10.92
#